data_AF-A0A8I1DFU9-F1
#
_entry.id   AF-A0A8I1DFU9-F1
#
_cell.length_a   1.000
_cell.length_b   1.000
_cell.length_c   1.000
_cell.angle_alpha   90.00
_cell.angle_beta   90.00
_cell.angle_gamma   90.00
#
_symmetry.space_group_name_H-M   'P 1'
#
loop_
_entity.id
_entity.type
_entity.pdbx_description
1 polymer ?
#
loop_
_entity_poly.entity_id
_entity_poly.type
_entity_poly.pdbx_seq_one_letter_code
_entity_poly.pdbx_strand_id
1 'polypeptide(L)'
;MLLFHLVIIALLLGAGVYFLFFVPAPYEAVTFLIFALYFLLTYYERTARAFPKPVYWVTVFLLALNGVAQVFFYAEGLMNGMISFFFALLTFKSMQKVADHSK
;
A
#
# COMPACT_ATOMS: atom_id res chain seq x y z
N MET A 1 -7.26 4.34 -18.11
CA MET A 1 -6.25 4.34 -17.02
C MET A 1 -6.85 4.05 -15.65
N LEU A 2 -7.92 4.74 -15.21
CA LEU A 2 -8.55 4.50 -13.89
C LEU A 2 -9.13 3.08 -13.72
N LEU A 3 -9.76 2.52 -14.76
CA LEU A 3 -10.28 1.14 -14.72
C LEU A 3 -9.17 0.12 -14.45
N PHE A 4 -8.00 0.31 -15.06
CA PHE A 4 -6.84 -0.57 -14.84
C PHE A 4 -6.34 -0.51 -13.38
N HIS A 5 -6.37 0.67 -12.74
CA HIS A 5 -6.09 0.78 -11.31
C HIS A 5 -7.09 -0.01 -10.46
N LEU A 6 -8.39 0.06 -10.78
CA LEU A 6 -9.41 -0.72 -10.06
C LEU A 6 -9.19 -2.22 -10.19
N VAL A 7 -8.79 -2.70 -11.37
CA VAL A 7 -8.43 -4.11 -11.58
C VAL A 7 -7.25 -4.50 -10.70
N ILE A 8 -6.18 -3.69 -10.64
CA ILE A 8 -5.03 -3.94 -9.77
C ILE A 8 -5.45 -4.00 -8.29
N ILE A 9 -6.25 -3.04 -7.84
CA ILE A 9 -6.75 -2.99 -6.46
C ILE A 9 -7.57 -4.26 -6.15
N ALA A 10 -8.48 -4.64 -7.03
CA ALA A 10 -9.31 -5.84 -6.86
C ALA A 10 -8.47 -7.12 -6.83
N LEU A 11 -7.46 -7.23 -7.69
CA LEU A 11 -6.56 -8.39 -7.70
C LEU A 11 -5.72 -8.47 -6.43
N LEU A 12 -5.15 -7.36 -5.96
CA LEU A 12 -4.36 -7.32 -4.72
C LEU A 12 -5.23 -7.59 -3.49
N LEU A 13 -6.42 -7.01 -3.43
CA LEU A 13 -7.37 -7.26 -2.34
C LEU A 13 -7.81 -8.73 -2.34
N GLY A 14 -8.18 -9.26 -3.51
CA GLY A 14 -8.57 -10.66 -3.67
C GLY A 14 -7.44 -11.62 -3.32
N ALA A 15 -6.21 -11.34 -3.76
CA ALA A 15 -5.03 -12.12 -3.39
C ALA A 15 -4.78 -12.06 -1.88
N GLY A 16 -4.83 -10.88 -1.27
CA GLY A 16 -4.68 -10.72 0.18
C GLY A 16 -5.69 -11.53 0.98
N VAL A 17 -6.98 -11.46 0.60
CA VAL A 17 -8.04 -12.27 1.23
C VAL A 17 -7.82 -13.75 0.98
N TYR A 18 -7.46 -14.15 -0.24
CA TYR A 18 -7.18 -15.54 -0.56
C TYR A 18 -6.04 -16.11 0.29
N PHE A 19 -4.92 -15.38 0.40
CA PHE A 19 -3.78 -15.77 1.24
C PHE A 19 -4.10 -15.73 2.74
N LEU A 20 -5.10 -14.95 3.17
CA LEU A 20 -5.50 -14.93 4.58
C LEU A 20 -6.29 -16.18 4.98
N PHE A 21 -7.11 -16.72 4.08
CA PHE A 21 -8.07 -17.79 4.41
C PHE A 21 -7.73 -19.16 3.81
N PHE A 22 -6.98 -19.20 2.71
CA PHE A 22 -6.78 -20.43 1.93
C PHE A 22 -5.32 -20.86 1.79
N VAL A 23 -4.36 -20.00 2.17
CA VAL A 23 -2.92 -20.31 2.11
C VAL A 23 -2.30 -20.02 3.48
N PRO A 24 -1.41 -20.89 4.02
CA PRO A 24 -0.72 -20.62 5.29
C PRO A 24 0.44 -19.62 5.10
N ALA A 25 0.16 -18.47 4.50
CA ALA A 25 1.13 -17.44 4.13
C ALA A 25 0.61 -16.05 4.56
N PRO A 26 0.50 -15.81 5.89
CA PRO A 26 -0.17 -14.62 6.43
C PRO A 26 0.60 -13.33 6.15
N TYR A 27 1.92 -13.38 5.94
CA TYR A 27 2.72 -12.18 5.68
C TYR A 27 2.59 -11.71 4.22
N GLU A 28 2.44 -12.62 3.25
CA GLU A 28 2.02 -12.28 1.89
C GLU A 28 0.62 -11.67 1.88
N ALA A 29 -0.32 -12.24 2.65
CA ALA A 29 -1.67 -11.69 2.78
C ALA A 29 -1.61 -10.21 3.20
N VAL A 30 -0.87 -9.91 4.27
CA VAL A 30 -0.67 -8.55 4.77
C VAL A 30 -0.01 -7.66 3.72
N THR A 31 1.01 -8.15 3.02
CA THR A 31 1.70 -7.40 1.96
C THR A 31 0.75 -7.00 0.84
N PHE A 32 -0.06 -7.93 0.33
CA PHE A 32 -1.03 -7.65 -0.72
C PHE A 32 -2.12 -6.68 -0.26
N LEU A 33 -2.61 -6.80 0.97
CA LEU A 33 -3.62 -5.88 1.52
C LEU A 33 -3.06 -4.45 1.69
N ILE A 34 -1.81 -4.31 2.16
CA ILE A 34 -1.17 -3.00 2.29
C ILE A 34 -0.90 -2.39 0.89
N PHE A 35 -0.52 -3.20 -0.10
CA PHE A 35 -0.36 -2.71 -1.46
C PHE A 35 -1.70 -2.28 -2.07
N ALA A 36 -2.77 -3.04 -1.83
CA ALA A 36 -4.13 -2.65 -2.25
C ALA A 36 -4.52 -1.28 -1.65
N LEU A 37 -4.22 -1.04 -0.38
CA LEU A 37 -4.44 0.25 0.29
C LEU A 37 -3.65 1.39 -0.38
N TYR A 38 -2.39 1.18 -0.71
CA TYR A 38 -1.57 2.15 -1.45
C TYR A 38 -2.19 2.52 -2.81
N PHE A 39 -2.59 1.51 -3.59
CA PHE A 39 -3.20 1.75 -4.90
C PHE A 39 -4.59 2.41 -4.77
N LEU A 40 -5.34 2.10 -3.71
CA LEU A 40 -6.60 2.77 -3.40
C LEU A 40 -6.39 4.26 -3.15
N LEU A 41 -5.43 4.63 -2.29
CA LEU A 41 -5.07 6.04 -2.06
C LEU A 41 -4.70 6.75 -3.37
N THR A 42 -3.84 6.13 -4.17
CA THR A 42 -3.41 6.66 -5.47
C THR A 42 -4.58 6.83 -6.44
N TYR A 43 -5.54 5.89 -6.44
CA TYR A 43 -6.75 5.98 -7.26
C TYR A 43 -7.59 7.21 -6.87
N TYR A 44 -7.84 7.38 -5.57
CA TYR A 44 -8.65 8.48 -5.06
C TYR A 44 -8.02 9.86 -5.34
N GLU A 45 -6.70 9.98 -5.19
CA GLU A 45 -5.96 11.19 -5.59
C GLU A 45 -6.16 11.57 -7.05
N ARG A 46 -6.11 10.57 -7.96
CA ARG A 46 -6.34 10.79 -9.39
C ARG A 46 -7.77 11.21 -9.71
N THR A 47 -8.72 10.90 -8.83
CA THR A 47 -10.12 11.36 -8.95
C THR A 47 -10.37 12.72 -8.30
N ALA A 48 -9.30 13.45 -7.92
CA ALA A 48 -9.36 14.73 -7.20
C ALA A 48 -10.08 14.64 -5.84
N ARG A 49 -10.11 13.45 -5.23
CA ARG A 49 -10.68 13.20 -3.90
C ARG A 49 -9.59 12.69 -2.99
N ALA A 50 -8.92 13.59 -2.27
CA ALA A 50 -7.89 13.19 -1.31
C ALA A 50 -8.52 12.65 -0.02
N PHE A 51 -7.90 11.63 0.57
CA PHE A 51 -8.23 11.19 1.92
C PHE A 51 -7.70 12.18 2.98
N PRO A 52 -8.20 12.12 4.23
CA PRO A 52 -7.63 12.94 5.30
C PRO A 52 -6.21 12.47 5.66
N LYS A 53 -5.35 13.41 6.08
CA LYS A 53 -3.91 13.17 6.39
C LYS A 53 -3.62 11.93 7.28
N PRO A 54 -4.43 11.60 8.30
CA PRO A 54 -4.18 10.41 9.12
C PRO A 54 -4.13 9.11 8.31
N VAL A 55 -4.92 8.99 7.24
CA VAL A 55 -4.94 7.78 6.38
C VAL A 55 -3.60 7.60 5.68
N TYR A 56 -2.99 8.70 5.23
CA TYR A 56 -1.66 8.69 4.65
C TYR A 56 -0.59 8.28 5.65
N TRP A 57 -0.62 8.85 6.86
CA TRP A 57 0.32 8.49 7.92
C TRP A 57 0.25 7.01 8.28
N VAL A 58 -0.96 6.47 8.45
CA VAL A 58 -1.18 5.04 8.71
C VAL A 58 -0.62 4.21 7.56
N THR A 59 -0.87 4.60 6.31
CA THR A 59 -0.39 3.85 5.14
C THR A 59 1.13 3.88 5.03
N VAL A 60 1.76 5.02 5.25
CA VAL A 60 3.24 5.14 5.30
C VAL A 60 3.80 4.24 6.39
N PHE A 61 3.22 4.28 7.60
CA PHE A 61 3.66 3.46 8.72
C PHE A 61 3.54 1.96 8.40
N LEU A 62 2.40 1.53 7.87
CA LEU A 62 2.16 0.13 7.47
C LEU A 62 3.13 -0.33 6.39
N LEU A 63 3.35 0.49 5.35
CA LEU A 63 4.30 0.19 4.27
C LEU A 63 5.75 0.13 4.78
N ALA A 64 6.15 1.03 5.66
CA ALA A 64 7.49 1.02 6.25
C ALA A 64 7.69 -0.21 7.15
N LEU A 65 6.71 -0.52 8.01
CA LEU A 65 6.75 -1.69 8.88
C LEU A 65 6.78 -2.98 8.08
N ASN A 66 5.95 -3.09 7.03
CA ASN A 66 5.97 -4.21 6.10
C ASN A 66 7.32 -4.31 5.37
N GLY A 67 7.91 -3.18 4.98
CA GLY A 67 9.24 -3.11 4.39
C GLY A 67 10.31 -3.70 5.31
N VAL A 68 10.33 -3.28 6.57
CA VAL A 68 11.24 -3.81 7.60
C VAL A 68 11.01 -5.31 7.81
N ALA A 69 9.75 -5.72 7.97
CA ALA A 69 9.39 -7.12 8.15
C ALA A 69 9.95 -7.98 7.00
N GLN A 70 9.66 -7.59 5.75
CA GLN A 70 10.06 -8.30 4.54
C GLN A 70 11.58 -8.38 4.34
N VAL A 71 12.33 -7.30 4.61
CA VAL A 71 13.79 -7.30 4.42
C VAL A 71 14.52 -8.11 5.49
N PHE A 72 14.07 -8.05 6.75
CA PHE A 72 14.86 -8.57 7.87
C PHE A 72 14.37 -9.92 8.41
N PHE A 73 13.10 -10.29 8.15
CA PHE A 73 12.50 -11.49 8.74
C PHE A 73 12.11 -12.56 7.72
N TYR A 74 12.16 -12.26 6.41
CA TYR A 74 11.75 -13.20 5.35
C TYR A 74 12.83 -13.32 4.27
N ALA A 75 13.32 -14.54 4.03
CA ALA A 75 14.46 -14.81 3.14
C ALA A 75 14.21 -14.40 1.67
N GLU A 76 12.97 -14.56 1.19
CA GLU A 76 12.56 -14.17 -0.16
C GLU A 76 11.93 -12.76 -0.20
N GLY A 77 11.87 -12.08 0.95
CA GLY A 77 11.13 -10.83 1.14
C GLY A 77 11.84 -9.57 0.64
N LEU A 78 13.12 -9.63 0.27
CA LEU A 78 13.91 -8.43 -0.07
C LEU A 78 13.23 -7.54 -1.12
N MET A 79 12.78 -8.14 -2.23
CA MET A 79 12.11 -7.40 -3.30
C MET A 79 10.81 -6.74 -2.82
N ASN A 80 9.96 -7.51 -2.14
CA ASN A 80 8.69 -7.01 -1.58
C ASN A 80 8.94 -5.90 -0.56
N GLY A 81 9.99 -6.03 0.25
CA GLY A 81 10.39 -5.03 1.22
C GLY A 81 10.84 -3.72 0.58
N MET A 82 11.67 -3.79 -0.46
CA MET A 82 12.09 -2.62 -1.24
C MET A 82 10.90 -1.93 -1.91
N ILE A 83 9.98 -2.69 -2.51
CA ILE A 83 8.75 -2.15 -3.11
C ILE A 83 7.91 -1.44 -2.04
N SER A 84 7.79 -2.04 -0.85
CA SER A 84 7.04 -1.47 0.26
C SER A 84 7.64 -0.14 0.72
N PHE A 85 8.96 -0.05 0.88
CA PHE A 85 9.62 1.22 1.21
C PHE A 85 9.46 2.28 0.12
N PHE A 86 9.54 1.88 -1.15
CA PHE A 86 9.32 2.79 -2.26
C PHE A 86 7.90 3.36 -2.25
N PHE A 87 6.89 2.53 -2.04
CA PHE A 87 5.50 2.98 -1.88
C PHE A 87 5.31 3.85 -0.63
N ALA A 88 6.00 3.56 0.48
CA ALA A 88 5.97 4.40 1.68
C ALA A 88 6.47 5.82 1.35
N LEU A 89 7.59 5.93 0.64
CA LEU A 89 8.16 7.21 0.22
C LEU A 89 7.21 7.97 -0.71
N LEU A 90 6.59 7.29 -1.69
CA LEU A 90 5.61 7.92 -2.58
C LEU A 90 4.37 8.42 -1.84
N THR A 91 3.85 7.62 -0.90
CA THR A 91 2.70 7.98 -0.07
C THR A 91 3.01 9.19 0.81
N PHE A 92 4.22 9.23 1.39
CA PHE A 92 4.69 10.35 2.19
C PHE A 92 4.81 11.65 1.35
N LYS A 93 5.39 11.57 0.15
CA LYS A 93 5.43 12.71 -0.77
C LYS A 93 4.05 13.19 -1.17
N SER A 94 3.10 12.27 -1.36
CA SER A 94 1.72 12.64 -1.71
C SER A 94 1.02 13.36 -0.57
N MET A 95 1.20 12.88 0.66
CA MET A 95 0.69 13.53 1.87
C MET A 95 1.16 14.99 2.00
N GLN A 96 2.42 15.28 1.65
CA GLN A 96 2.95 16.65 1.68
C GLN A 96 2.21 17.55 0.68
N LYS A 97 1.89 17.06 -0.52
CA LYS A 97 1.11 17.83 -1.52
C LYS A 97 -0.31 18.13 -1.06
N VAL A 98 -0.97 17.17 -0.41
CA VAL A 98 -2.32 17.37 0.16
C VAL A 98 -2.30 18.43 1.27
N ALA A 99 -1.17 18.61 1.97
CA ALA A 99 -1.04 19.63 2.99
C ALA A 99 -0.97 21.06 2.45
N ASP A 100 -0.51 21.24 1.20
CA ASP A 100 -0.36 22.56 0.59
C ASP A 100 -1.67 23.10 0.00
N HIS A 101 -2.64 22.24 -0.31
CA HIS A 101 -3.96 22.63 -0.82
C HIS A 101 -5.01 22.93 0.27
N SER A 102 -4.66 22.79 1.55
CA SER A 102 -5.56 23.11 2.68
C SER A 102 -5.25 24.47 3.34
N LYS A 103 -4.48 25.33 2.68
CA LYS A 103 -4.18 26.71 3.08
C LYS A 103 -4.74 27.66 2.04
#